data_AF-A0A1I0Y9J1-F1
#
_entry.id   AF-A0A1I0Y9J1-F1
#
_cell.length_a   1.000
_cell.length_b   1.000
_cell.length_c   1.000
_cell.angle_alpha   90.00
_cell.angle_beta   90.00
_cell.angle_gamma   90.00
#
_symmetry.space_group_name_H-M   'P 1'
#
loop_
_entity.id
_entity.type
_entity.pdbx_description
1 polymer ?
#
loop_
_entity_poly.entity_id
_entity_poly.type
_entity_poly.pdbx_seq_one_letter_code
_entity_poly.pdbx_strand_id
1 'polypeptide(L)'
;MTEAAGTEELDLQEAAELFRLIYPAFAALLDKAEAARGPLKEFHLAMAAEHAKSGVRILGWDSRRAINAIFEQYKEHYLAEGRIAADLWAADQFGCDLEAAIVESEDVRELEERIKAVVMQIRQRESELQRLRRELGQLEELRAELSRPVILHGSVANIAGGNIPGEFTSSEENAEVKNAGDLSTESEASSNERTDRSQNDSVSAMPQV
;
A
#
# COMPACT_ATOMS: atom_id res chain seq x y z
N MET A 1 -27.66 -2.92 -40.38
CA MET A 1 -26.41 -3.52 -39.88
C MET A 1 -25.30 -2.46 -39.94
N THR A 2 -25.47 -1.36 -39.23
CA THR A 2 -24.57 -0.18 -39.26
C THR A 2 -24.17 0.29 -37.85
N GLU A 3 -24.60 -0.38 -36.79
CA GLU A 3 -24.27 0.00 -35.40
C GLU A 3 -22.88 -0.45 -34.95
N ALA A 4 -22.28 -1.47 -35.59
CA ALA A 4 -20.99 -2.02 -35.15
C ALA A 4 -19.80 -1.07 -35.40
N ALA A 5 -19.88 -0.19 -36.40
CA ALA A 5 -18.79 0.73 -36.73
C ALA A 5 -18.65 1.87 -35.69
N GLY A 6 -19.75 2.28 -35.05
CA GLY A 6 -19.71 3.35 -34.04
C GLY A 6 -19.14 2.89 -32.70
N THR A 7 -19.30 1.60 -32.36
CA THR A 7 -18.74 1.03 -31.13
C THR A 7 -17.22 0.88 -31.21
N GLU A 8 -16.68 0.42 -32.35
CA GLU A 8 -15.22 0.24 -32.51
C GLU A 8 -14.45 1.57 -32.45
N GLU A 9 -15.02 2.66 -32.96
CA GLU A 9 -14.41 3.99 -32.91
C GLU A 9 -14.39 4.57 -31.49
N LEU A 10 -15.46 4.35 -30.71
CA LEU A 10 -15.52 4.75 -29.30
C LEU A 10 -14.52 3.94 -28.45
N ASP A 11 -14.38 2.64 -28.71
CA ASP A 11 -13.45 1.77 -28.00
C ASP A 11 -11.99 2.18 -28.26
N LEU A 12 -11.66 2.61 -29.48
CA LEU A 12 -10.33 3.12 -29.82
C LEU A 12 -10.04 4.46 -29.14
N GLN A 13 -11.04 5.35 -29.07
CA GLN A 13 -10.88 6.63 -28.41
C GLN A 13 -10.69 6.48 -26.89
N GLU A 14 -11.45 5.58 -26.25
CA GLU A 14 -11.24 5.25 -24.83
C GLU A 14 -9.84 4.66 -24.59
N ALA A 15 -9.40 3.76 -25.48
CA ALA A 15 -8.06 3.18 -25.40
C ALA A 15 -6.95 4.23 -25.56
N ALA A 16 -7.14 5.22 -26.44
CA ALA A 16 -6.22 6.34 -26.62
C ALA A 16 -6.13 7.21 -25.36
N GLU A 17 -7.26 7.53 -24.72
CA GLU A 17 -7.28 8.29 -23.47
C GLU A 17 -6.57 7.54 -22.33
N LEU A 18 -6.83 6.22 -22.23
CA LEU A 18 -6.17 5.36 -21.25
C LEU A 18 -4.67 5.24 -21.53
N PHE A 19 -4.25 5.12 -22.80
CA PHE A 19 -2.84 5.11 -23.15
C PHE A 19 -2.16 6.42 -22.75
N ARG A 20 -2.77 7.57 -23.04
CA ARG A 20 -2.27 8.89 -22.64
C ARG A 20 -2.11 9.01 -21.13
N LEU A 21 -3.03 8.42 -20.36
CA LEU A 21 -2.94 8.36 -18.89
C LEU A 21 -1.79 7.48 -18.39
N ILE A 22 -1.54 6.34 -19.06
CA ILE A 22 -0.51 5.36 -18.64
C ILE A 22 0.89 5.78 -19.10
N TYR A 23 0.98 6.49 -20.22
CA TYR A 23 2.23 6.78 -20.92
C TYR A 23 3.29 7.50 -20.07
N PRO A 24 2.99 8.53 -19.26
CA PRO A 24 4.00 9.19 -18.41
C PRO A 24 4.70 8.23 -17.44
N ALA A 25 3.93 7.34 -16.79
CA ALA A 25 4.49 6.34 -15.89
C ALA A 25 5.35 5.32 -16.66
N PHE A 26 4.92 4.94 -17.86
CA PHE A 26 5.69 4.07 -18.75
C PHE A 26 7.01 4.72 -19.17
N ALA A 27 6.98 5.96 -19.66
CA ALA A 27 8.18 6.71 -20.06
C ALA A 27 9.19 6.83 -18.91
N ALA A 28 8.74 7.14 -17.70
CA ALA A 28 9.59 7.20 -16.52
C ALA A 28 10.24 5.85 -16.15
N LEU A 29 9.56 4.72 -16.42
CA LEU A 29 10.14 3.39 -16.26
C LEU A 29 11.21 3.10 -17.32
N LEU A 30 10.98 3.53 -18.57
CA LEU A 30 11.97 3.43 -19.64
C LEU A 30 13.22 4.24 -19.31
N ASP A 31 13.07 5.49 -18.86
CA ASP A 31 14.19 6.34 -18.41
C ASP A 31 15.07 5.65 -17.37
N LYS A 32 14.43 5.14 -16.31
CA LYS A 32 15.13 4.45 -15.22
C LYS A 32 15.85 3.20 -15.72
N ALA A 33 15.21 2.42 -16.59
CA ALA A 33 15.77 1.18 -17.11
C ALA A 33 16.92 1.44 -18.10
N GLU A 34 16.78 2.43 -18.98
CA GLU A 34 17.82 2.84 -19.93
C GLU A 34 19.03 3.47 -19.23
N ALA A 35 18.81 4.32 -18.23
CA ALA A 35 19.91 4.88 -17.44
C ALA A 35 20.74 3.79 -16.75
N ALA A 36 20.11 2.69 -16.35
CA ALA A 36 20.78 1.59 -15.67
C ALA A 36 21.48 0.61 -16.63
N ARG A 37 20.97 0.41 -17.85
CA ARG A 37 21.36 -0.72 -18.72
C ARG A 37 21.66 -0.36 -20.17
N GLY A 38 21.34 0.86 -20.60
CA GLY A 38 21.33 1.26 -22.00
C GLY A 38 20.06 0.80 -22.74
N PRO A 39 20.11 0.69 -24.08
CA PRO A 39 18.95 0.38 -24.91
C PRO A 39 18.22 -0.90 -24.49
N LEU A 40 16.90 -0.83 -24.41
CA LEU A 40 16.08 -1.90 -23.89
C LEU A 40 15.75 -2.94 -24.97
N LYS A 41 15.73 -4.20 -24.55
CA LYS A 41 15.21 -5.32 -25.36
C LYS A 41 13.70 -5.46 -25.20
N GLU A 42 13.05 -6.12 -26.15
CA GLU A 42 11.61 -6.38 -26.19
C GLU A 42 11.02 -6.84 -24.84
N PHE A 43 11.68 -7.80 -24.17
CA PHE A 43 11.24 -8.31 -22.87
C PHE A 43 11.14 -7.20 -21.79
N HIS A 44 12.10 -6.27 -21.78
CA HIS A 44 12.10 -5.17 -20.83
C HIS A 44 11.01 -4.14 -21.16
N LEU A 45 10.75 -3.89 -22.44
CA LEU A 45 9.67 -3.01 -22.87
C LEU A 45 8.30 -3.59 -22.49
N ALA A 46 8.10 -4.89 -22.70
CA ALA A 46 6.87 -5.58 -22.29
C ALA A 46 6.68 -5.51 -20.77
N MET A 47 7.73 -5.77 -20.00
CA MET A 47 7.69 -5.66 -18.54
C MET A 47 7.37 -4.23 -18.08
N ALA A 48 8.00 -3.21 -18.67
CA ALA A 48 7.72 -1.82 -18.36
C ALA A 48 6.26 -1.45 -18.67
N ALA A 49 5.72 -1.94 -19.79
CA ALA A 49 4.31 -1.73 -20.15
C ALA A 49 3.35 -2.39 -19.14
N GLU A 50 3.62 -3.62 -18.72
CA GLU A 50 2.82 -4.29 -17.67
C GLU A 50 2.86 -3.52 -16.34
N HIS A 51 4.05 -3.06 -15.92
CA HIS A 51 4.19 -2.27 -14.71
C HIS A 51 3.43 -0.94 -14.80
N ALA A 52 3.52 -0.23 -15.92
CA ALA A 52 2.80 1.03 -16.12
C ALA A 52 1.28 0.82 -16.06
N LYS A 53 0.78 -0.24 -16.69
CA LYS A 53 -0.66 -0.60 -16.66
C LYS A 53 -1.16 -0.96 -15.26
N SER A 54 -0.31 -1.48 -14.38
CA SER A 54 -0.72 -1.91 -13.03
C SER A 54 -1.30 -0.77 -12.16
N GLY A 55 -0.92 0.48 -12.44
CA GLY A 55 -1.43 1.66 -11.75
C GLY A 55 -2.82 2.12 -12.21
N VAL A 56 -3.32 1.60 -13.33
CA VAL A 56 -4.56 2.05 -13.98
C VAL A 56 -5.56 0.90 -14.09
N ARG A 57 -6.77 1.10 -13.57
CA ARG A 57 -7.83 0.10 -13.67
C ARG A 57 -8.48 0.16 -15.05
N ILE A 58 -7.95 -0.64 -15.98
CA ILE A 58 -8.53 -0.80 -17.33
C ILE A 58 -9.79 -1.68 -17.23
N LEU A 59 -10.94 -1.06 -17.45
CA LEU A 59 -12.24 -1.72 -17.55
C LEU A 59 -12.47 -2.19 -18.99
N GLY A 60 -13.27 -3.24 -19.16
CA GLY A 60 -13.56 -3.79 -20.49
C GLY A 60 -12.46 -4.73 -21.00
N TRP A 61 -12.87 -5.70 -21.81
CA TRP A 61 -11.95 -6.59 -22.52
C TRP A 61 -11.35 -5.90 -23.74
N ASP A 62 -12.18 -5.13 -24.46
CA ASP A 62 -11.79 -4.49 -25.71
C ASP A 62 -10.79 -3.36 -25.48
N SER A 63 -10.99 -2.51 -24.47
CA SER A 63 -10.02 -1.45 -24.10
C SER A 63 -8.67 -2.04 -23.67
N ARG A 64 -8.65 -3.20 -22.97
CA ARG A 64 -7.38 -3.91 -22.66
C ARG A 64 -6.68 -4.41 -23.92
N ARG A 65 -7.44 -4.99 -24.86
CA ARG A 65 -6.90 -5.47 -26.13
C ARG A 65 -6.33 -4.34 -26.96
N ALA A 66 -7.06 -3.22 -27.07
CA ALA A 66 -6.64 -2.04 -27.80
C ALA A 66 -5.38 -1.42 -27.18
N ILE A 67 -5.33 -1.22 -25.86
CA ILE A 67 -4.13 -0.71 -25.17
C ILE A 67 -2.92 -1.63 -25.37
N ASN A 68 -3.12 -2.95 -25.29
CA ASN A 68 -2.03 -3.89 -25.56
C ASN A 68 -1.52 -3.74 -27.01
N ALA A 69 -2.42 -3.59 -27.99
CA ALA A 69 -2.04 -3.36 -29.38
C ALA A 69 -1.25 -2.05 -29.57
N ILE A 70 -1.62 -0.98 -28.85
CA ILE A 70 -0.88 0.29 -28.85
C ILE A 70 0.53 0.07 -28.30
N PHE A 71 0.69 -0.64 -27.17
CA PHE A 71 2.01 -0.95 -26.62
C PHE A 71 2.84 -1.86 -27.53
N GLU A 72 2.22 -2.80 -28.26
CA GLU A 72 2.92 -3.59 -29.28
C GLU A 72 3.48 -2.68 -30.40
N GLN A 73 2.68 -1.77 -30.94
CA GLN A 73 3.16 -0.81 -31.95
C GLN A 73 4.25 0.11 -31.43
N TYR A 74 4.13 0.61 -30.19
CA TYR A 74 5.19 1.39 -29.56
C TYR A 74 6.52 0.61 -29.53
N LYS A 75 6.46 -0.68 -29.14
CA LYS A 75 7.65 -1.54 -29.11
C LYS A 75 8.26 -1.73 -30.48
N GLU A 76 7.45 -1.92 -31.51
CA GLU A 76 7.93 -2.04 -32.90
C GLU A 76 8.70 -0.79 -33.32
N HIS A 77 8.13 0.41 -33.09
CA HIS A 77 8.82 1.68 -33.36
C HIS A 77 10.12 1.81 -32.55
N TYR A 78 10.07 1.45 -31.26
CA TYR A 78 11.24 1.55 -30.38
C TYR A 78 12.37 0.63 -30.85
N LEU A 79 12.06 -0.62 -31.24
CA LEU A 79 13.08 -1.58 -31.66
C LEU A 79 13.63 -1.28 -33.06
N ALA A 80 12.82 -0.69 -33.95
CA ALA A 80 13.22 -0.36 -35.30
C ALA A 80 14.08 0.92 -35.38
N GLU A 81 13.65 1.98 -34.69
CA GLU A 81 14.18 3.34 -34.88
C GLU A 81 14.72 3.96 -33.58
N GLY A 82 14.51 3.30 -32.44
CA GLY A 82 14.94 3.76 -31.13
C GLY A 82 13.87 4.55 -30.39
N ARG A 83 14.20 4.93 -29.15
CA ARG A 83 13.27 5.56 -28.22
C ARG A 83 12.64 6.85 -28.74
N ILE A 84 13.45 7.73 -29.31
CA ILE A 84 13.00 9.06 -29.77
C ILE A 84 11.90 8.91 -30.83
N ALA A 85 12.05 7.96 -31.76
CA ALA A 85 11.05 7.72 -32.80
C ALA A 85 9.74 7.15 -32.23
N ALA A 86 9.83 6.22 -31.27
CA ALA A 86 8.66 5.67 -30.59
C ALA A 86 7.90 6.73 -29.77
N ASP A 87 8.62 7.63 -29.10
CA ASP A 87 8.03 8.72 -28.32
C ASP A 87 7.36 9.76 -29.23
N LEU A 88 7.98 10.10 -30.37
CA LEU A 88 7.36 10.98 -31.38
C LEU A 88 6.11 10.35 -31.98
N TRP A 89 6.13 9.05 -32.27
CA TRP A 89 4.94 8.32 -32.71
C TRP A 89 3.82 8.37 -31.66
N ALA A 90 4.15 8.14 -30.39
CA ALA A 90 3.16 8.19 -29.31
C ALA A 90 2.55 9.59 -29.15
N ALA A 91 3.38 10.63 -29.27
CA ALA A 91 2.94 12.02 -29.23
C ALA A 91 2.05 12.38 -30.43
N ASP A 92 2.42 11.97 -31.64
CA ASP A 92 1.67 12.24 -32.88
C ASP A 92 0.31 11.53 -32.89
N GLN A 93 0.28 10.25 -32.49
CA GLN A 93 -0.94 9.44 -32.56
C GLN A 93 -1.91 9.67 -31.40
N PHE A 94 -1.39 9.94 -30.20
CA PHE A 94 -2.21 9.96 -28.98
C PHE A 94 -2.11 11.27 -28.18
N GLY A 95 -1.30 12.24 -28.62
CA GLY A 95 -1.10 13.49 -27.89
C GLY A 95 -0.44 13.28 -26.53
N CYS A 96 0.45 12.30 -26.43
CA CYS A 96 1.25 12.06 -25.24
C CYS A 96 2.33 13.15 -25.12
N ASP A 97 2.05 14.23 -24.39
CA ASP A 97 3.00 15.32 -24.17
C ASP A 97 4.20 14.85 -23.34
N LEU A 98 5.36 14.73 -23.99
CA LEU A 98 6.62 14.35 -23.34
C LEU A 98 7.07 15.38 -22.30
N GLU A 99 6.76 16.66 -22.52
CA GLU A 99 7.09 17.76 -21.59
C GLU A 99 6.24 17.72 -20.30
N ALA A 100 4.98 17.29 -20.37
CA ALA A 100 4.12 17.16 -19.20
C ALA A 100 4.56 16.00 -18.29
N ALA A 101 5.01 14.88 -18.88
CA ALA A 101 5.49 13.72 -18.14
C ALA A 101 6.75 14.00 -17.30
N ILE A 102 7.64 14.88 -17.78
CA ILE A 102 8.87 15.27 -17.07
C ILE A 102 8.54 16.12 -15.83
N VAL A 103 7.61 17.08 -15.96
CA VAL A 103 7.19 17.96 -14.86
C VAL A 103 6.50 17.16 -13.75
N GLU A 104 5.57 16.26 -14.10
CA GLU A 104 4.90 15.41 -13.10
C GLU A 104 5.87 14.46 -12.37
N SER A 105 6.94 14.02 -13.03
CA SER A 105 7.94 13.14 -12.42
C SER A 105 8.77 13.83 -11.33
N GLU A 106 9.05 15.12 -11.48
CA GLU A 106 9.75 15.93 -10.47
C GLU A 106 8.84 16.19 -9.27
N ASP A 107 7.57 16.48 -9.51
CA ASP A 107 6.56 16.68 -8.47
C ASP A 107 6.35 15.40 -7.64
N VAL A 108 6.29 14.23 -8.28
CA VAL A 108 6.18 12.94 -7.58
C VAL A 108 7.43 12.65 -6.74
N ARG A 109 8.63 12.99 -7.23
CA ARG A 109 9.87 12.82 -6.45
C ARG A 109 9.90 13.75 -5.23
N GLU A 110 9.48 15.00 -5.39
CA GLU A 110 9.35 15.95 -4.27
C GLU A 110 8.33 15.46 -3.24
N LEU A 111 7.19 14.95 -3.70
CA LEU A 111 6.17 14.32 -2.86
C LEU A 111 6.72 13.11 -2.08
N GLU A 112 7.48 12.24 -2.73
CA GLU A 112 8.13 11.09 -2.07
C GLU A 112 9.14 11.53 -0.99
N GLU A 113 9.94 12.56 -1.27
CA GLU A 113 10.88 13.12 -0.30
C GLU A 113 10.15 13.75 0.89
N ARG A 114 9.06 14.48 0.63
CA ARG A 114 8.20 15.06 1.67
C ARG A 114 7.53 13.98 2.52
N ILE A 115 7.03 12.91 1.91
CA ILE A 115 6.47 11.76 2.63
C ILE A 115 7.54 11.14 3.55
N LYS A 116 8.75 10.89 3.04
CA LYS A 116 9.85 10.36 3.85
C LYS A 116 10.17 11.26 5.03
N ALA A 117 10.24 12.57 4.81
CA ALA A 117 10.48 13.55 5.88
C ALA A 117 9.38 13.51 6.95
N VAL A 118 8.11 13.47 6.54
CA VAL A 118 6.96 13.37 7.47
C VAL A 118 6.99 12.05 8.26
N VAL A 119 7.31 10.92 7.62
CA VAL A 119 7.46 9.62 8.30
C VAL A 119 8.56 9.67 9.37
N MET A 120 9.68 10.31 9.08
CA MET A 120 10.75 10.50 10.08
C MET A 120 10.28 11.37 11.25
N GLN A 121 9.55 12.45 10.99
CA GLN A 121 8.97 13.29 12.05
C GLN A 121 7.98 12.51 12.91
N ILE A 122 7.11 11.69 12.31
CA ILE A 122 6.16 10.85 13.05
C ILE A 122 6.91 9.91 13.99
N ARG A 123 7.91 9.17 13.50
CA ARG A 123 8.73 8.27 14.34
C ARG A 123 9.41 9.01 15.48
N GLN A 124 9.94 10.21 15.23
CA GLN A 124 10.53 11.03 16.27
C GLN A 124 9.49 11.42 17.34
N ARG A 125 8.32 11.90 16.94
CA ARG A 125 7.24 12.28 17.86
C ARG A 125 6.70 11.08 18.64
N GLU A 126 6.58 9.92 18.03
CA GLU A 126 6.19 8.68 18.71
C GLU A 126 7.19 8.30 19.81
N SER A 127 8.50 8.43 19.56
CA SER A 127 9.53 8.18 20.56
C SER A 127 9.46 9.15 21.74
N GLU A 128 9.19 10.43 21.47
CA GLU A 128 9.00 11.46 22.48
C GLU A 128 7.76 11.16 23.35
N LEU A 129 6.66 10.77 22.70
CA LEU A 129 5.41 10.42 23.37
C LEU A 129 5.58 9.19 24.27
N GLN A 130 6.31 8.16 23.81
CA GLN A 130 6.63 7.00 24.64
C GLN A 130 7.48 7.36 25.87
N ARG A 131 8.44 8.29 25.73
CA ARG A 131 9.23 8.78 26.86
C ARG A 131 8.34 9.49 27.89
N LEU A 132 7.50 10.43 27.44
CA LEU A 132 6.58 11.16 28.32
C LEU A 132 5.60 10.24 29.04
N ARG A 133 5.10 9.19 28.38
CA ARG A 133 4.25 8.17 29.02
C ARG A 133 4.96 7.45 30.16
N ARG A 134 6.25 7.12 30.01
CA ARG A 134 7.05 6.49 31.09
C ARG A 134 7.24 7.44 32.26
N GLU A 135 7.59 8.70 31.99
CA GLU A 135 7.76 9.73 33.02
C GLU A 135 6.44 9.96 33.80
N LEU A 136 5.31 10.00 33.09
CA LEU A 136 4.00 10.14 33.71
C LEU A 136 3.68 8.95 34.62
N GLY A 137 3.95 7.72 34.20
CA GLY A 137 3.76 6.53 35.04
C GLY A 137 4.60 6.57 36.32
N GLN A 138 5.84 7.04 36.26
CA GLN A 138 6.70 7.19 37.44
C GLN A 138 6.15 8.24 38.42
N LEU A 139 5.64 9.36 37.90
CA LEU A 139 5.05 10.40 38.73
C LEU A 139 3.73 9.94 39.39
N GLU A 140 2.92 9.16 38.69
CA GLU A 140 1.70 8.56 39.25
C GLU A 140 2.01 7.56 40.36
N GLU A 141 3.06 6.74 40.20
CA GLU A 141 3.54 5.82 41.23
C GLU A 141 4.01 6.57 42.49
N LEU A 142 4.86 7.60 42.32
CA LEU A 142 5.31 8.46 43.42
C LEU A 142 4.14 9.15 44.12
N ARG A 143 3.16 9.66 43.36
CA ARG A 143 1.96 10.27 43.91
C ARG A 143 1.13 9.27 44.72
N ALA A 144 1.04 8.02 44.28
CA ALA A 144 0.35 6.96 44.99
C ALA A 144 1.07 6.59 46.29
N GLU A 145 2.41 6.53 46.28
CA GLU A 145 3.23 6.30 47.48
C GLU A 145 3.06 7.42 48.52
N LEU A 146 3.08 8.68 48.08
CA LEU A 146 2.84 9.85 48.94
C LEU A 146 1.42 9.93 49.48
N SER A 147 0.44 9.38 48.75
CA SER A 147 -0.97 9.32 49.18
C SER A 147 -1.28 8.11 50.05
N ARG A 148 -0.33 7.18 50.29
CA ARG A 148 -0.55 6.08 51.21
C ARG A 148 -0.65 6.64 52.64
N PRO A 149 -1.75 6.40 53.36
CA PRO A 149 -1.86 6.83 54.74
C PRO A 149 -0.77 6.13 55.56
N VAL A 150 0.05 6.92 56.26
CA VAL A 150 0.98 6.40 57.25
C VAL A 150 0.14 5.84 58.38
N ILE A 151 -0.05 4.52 58.40
CA ILE A 151 -0.59 3.83 59.56
C ILE A 151 0.52 3.86 60.62
N LEU A 152 0.58 4.96 61.38
CA LEU A 152 1.25 4.96 62.67
C LEU A 152 0.49 3.93 63.52
N HIS A 153 1.08 2.75 63.67
CA HIS A 153 0.70 1.77 64.70
C HIS A 153 1.04 2.37 66.08
N GLY A 154 0.35 3.47 66.43
CA GLY A 154 0.23 3.95 67.78
C GLY A 154 -0.74 3.04 68.50
N SER A 155 -0.21 2.28 69.43
CA SER A 155 -0.96 1.63 70.51
C SER A 155 -1.96 2.62 71.12
N VAL A 156 -3.23 2.50 70.76
CA VAL A 156 -4.32 3.19 71.46
C VAL A 156 -5.12 2.11 72.16
N ALA A 157 -4.92 2.05 73.47
CA ALA A 157 -5.73 1.26 74.38
C ALA A 157 -7.21 1.63 74.19
N ASN A 158 -8.04 0.62 73.93
CA ASN A 158 -9.50 0.73 73.91
C ASN A 158 -9.98 1.21 75.28
N ILE A 159 -10.43 2.46 75.35
CA ILE A 159 -11.33 2.93 76.40
C ILE A 159 -12.75 2.62 75.93
N ALA A 160 -13.44 1.86 76.78
CA ALA A 160 -14.79 1.40 76.59
C ALA A 160 -15.82 2.55 76.51
N GLY A 161 -16.90 2.27 75.78
CA GLY A 161 -18.24 2.77 76.09
C GLY A 161 -18.79 3.82 75.14
N GLY A 162 -19.90 3.49 74.46
CA GLY A 162 -20.70 4.51 73.79
C GLY A 162 -21.62 4.00 72.69
N ASN A 163 -22.68 3.30 73.09
CA ASN A 163 -23.80 2.86 72.27
C ASN A 163 -24.56 4.05 71.63
N ILE A 164 -24.74 4.08 70.30
CA ILE A 164 -25.81 4.85 69.65
C ILE A 164 -26.26 4.09 68.37
N PRO A 165 -27.51 3.60 68.27
CA PRO A 165 -28.10 3.15 67.02
C PRO A 165 -28.86 4.31 66.36
N GLY A 166 -28.61 4.52 65.07
CA GLY A 166 -29.34 5.50 64.27
C GLY A 166 -29.40 5.05 62.83
N GLU A 167 -30.53 4.43 62.47
CA GLU A 167 -30.92 4.08 61.12
C GLU A 167 -30.87 5.29 60.19
N PHE A 168 -30.29 5.12 59.01
CA PHE A 168 -30.68 5.89 57.84
C PHE A 168 -30.52 5.01 56.61
N THR A 169 -31.65 4.46 56.15
CA THR A 169 -31.77 3.92 54.81
C THR A 169 -32.09 5.07 53.86
N SER A 170 -31.30 5.20 52.79
CA SER A 170 -31.76 5.88 51.58
C SER A 170 -31.15 5.15 50.40
N SER A 171 -32.07 4.62 49.61
CA SER A 171 -31.93 3.91 48.37
C SER A 171 -31.37 4.79 47.25
N GLU A 172 -31.14 4.13 46.12
CA GLU A 172 -30.99 4.66 44.76
C GLU A 172 -29.55 5.09 44.38
N GLU A 173 -29.02 4.83 43.19
CA GLU A 173 -29.44 4.04 42.02
C GLU A 173 -28.31 4.21 40.98
N ASN A 174 -28.00 3.13 40.24
CA ASN A 174 -27.32 3.06 38.93
C ASN A 174 -25.92 3.69 38.73
N ALA A 175 -24.94 2.84 38.39
CA ALA A 175 -24.63 2.58 36.97
C ALA A 175 -23.46 1.60 36.84
N GLU A 176 -23.81 0.41 36.38
CA GLU A 176 -22.94 -0.69 35.98
C GLU A 176 -22.28 -0.34 34.63
N VAL A 177 -20.95 -0.21 34.59
CA VAL A 177 -20.18 -0.25 33.34
C VAL A 177 -19.35 -1.53 33.35
N LYS A 178 -19.96 -2.59 32.85
CA LYS A 178 -19.25 -3.75 32.31
C LYS A 178 -18.59 -3.32 31.01
N ASN A 179 -17.27 -3.30 30.95
CA ASN A 179 -16.57 -3.36 29.68
C ASN A 179 -15.65 -4.58 29.70
N ALA A 180 -16.22 -5.70 29.26
CA ALA A 180 -15.49 -6.89 28.86
C ALA A 180 -15.02 -6.65 27.42
N GLY A 181 -13.71 -6.60 27.23
CA GLY A 181 -13.05 -6.58 25.92
C GLY A 181 -11.87 -7.53 25.95
N ASP A 182 -12.15 -8.77 26.36
CA ASP A 182 -11.27 -9.93 26.25
C ASP A 182 -11.38 -10.41 24.79
N LEU A 183 -10.33 -10.24 24.00
CA LEU A 183 -10.20 -10.90 22.70
C LEU A 183 -8.92 -11.72 22.72
N SER A 184 -9.15 -12.97 23.10
CA SER A 184 -8.26 -14.11 22.99
C SER A 184 -7.59 -14.20 21.63
N THR A 185 -6.33 -14.58 21.73
CA THR A 185 -5.53 -15.36 20.80
C THR A 185 -6.33 -16.38 19.99
N GLU A 186 -6.27 -16.30 18.66
CA GLU A 186 -6.47 -17.46 17.79
C GLU A 186 -5.19 -17.76 17.03
N SER A 187 -4.69 -18.95 17.34
CA SER A 187 -3.72 -19.72 16.60
C SER A 187 -4.35 -20.27 15.32
N GLU A 188 -3.71 -20.08 14.18
CA GLU A 188 -3.82 -21.05 13.08
C GLU A 188 -2.42 -21.37 12.56
N ALA A 189 -1.92 -22.51 13.04
CA ALA A 189 -0.98 -23.30 12.29
C ALA A 189 -1.77 -24.07 11.23
N SER A 190 -1.42 -23.93 9.96
CA SER A 190 -1.72 -24.96 8.96
C SER A 190 -0.47 -25.24 8.13
N SER A 191 0.10 -26.39 8.44
CA SER A 191 0.99 -27.17 7.60
C SER A 191 0.28 -27.66 6.32
N ASN A 192 1.09 -28.20 5.41
CA ASN A 192 0.78 -28.93 4.17
C ASN A 192 0.67 -28.02 2.93
N GLU A 193 1.36 -28.27 1.81
CA GLU A 193 1.51 -29.56 1.16
C GLU A 193 2.82 -29.63 0.35
N ARG A 194 3.54 -30.75 0.53
CA ARG A 194 4.51 -31.26 -0.45
C ARG A 194 3.75 -31.67 -1.70
N THR A 195 4.27 -31.34 -2.88
CA THR A 195 4.01 -32.14 -4.07
C THR A 195 5.33 -32.38 -4.78
N ASP A 196 5.98 -33.48 -4.38
CA ASP A 196 6.82 -34.25 -5.28
C ASP A 196 5.95 -34.72 -6.45
N ARG A 197 6.34 -34.40 -7.69
CA ARG A 197 5.95 -35.22 -8.82
C ARG A 197 7.15 -35.52 -9.70
N SER A 198 7.56 -36.77 -9.54
CA SER A 198 8.54 -37.51 -10.29
C SER A 198 8.34 -37.41 -11.80
N GLN A 199 9.49 -37.41 -12.50
CA GLN A 199 9.82 -38.18 -13.69
C GLN A 199 8.63 -38.76 -14.49
N ASN A 200 8.58 -38.39 -15.77
CA ASN A 200 8.23 -39.34 -16.81
C ASN A 200 9.22 -39.24 -17.97
N ASP A 201 9.86 -40.39 -18.19
CA ASP A 201 10.75 -40.75 -19.26
C ASP A 201 10.03 -40.84 -20.63
N SER A 202 10.87 -40.76 -21.67
CA SER A 202 10.80 -41.48 -22.95
C SER A 202 9.67 -41.16 -23.94
N VAL A 203 10.04 -40.60 -25.11
CA VAL A 203 9.90 -41.23 -26.45
C VAL A 203 10.89 -40.49 -27.39
N SER A 204 12.06 -41.04 -27.74
CA SER A 204 12.33 -41.91 -28.90
C SER A 204 11.72 -41.44 -30.23
N ALA A 205 12.53 -40.83 -31.11
CA ALA A 205 12.38 -40.93 -32.56
C ALA A 205 13.60 -40.31 -33.28
N MET A 206 14.57 -41.15 -33.64
CA MET A 206 15.25 -41.05 -34.94
C MET A 206 14.34 -41.73 -35.97
N PRO A 207 14.32 -41.30 -37.25
CA PRO A 207 15.20 -41.94 -38.23
C PRO A 207 15.81 -41.00 -39.28
N GLN A 208 16.78 -41.58 -39.97
CA GLN A 208 17.61 -41.07 -41.06
C GLN A 208 16.83 -40.57 -42.28
N VAL A 209 17.42 -39.59 -42.99
CA VAL A 209 17.82 -39.69 -44.41
C VAL A 209 19.14 -38.97 -44.59
#